data_AF-A0A9Q0KW39-F1
#
_entry.id   AF-A0A9Q0KW39-F1
#
_cell.length_a   1.000
_cell.length_b   1.000
_cell.length_c   1.000
_cell.angle_alpha   90.00
_cell.angle_beta   90.00
_cell.angle_gamma   90.00
#
_symmetry.space_group_name_H-M   'P 1'
#
loop_
_entity.id
_entity.type
_entity.pdbx_description
1 polymer ?
#
loop_
_entity_poly.entity_id
_entity_poly.type
_entity_poly.pdbx_seq_one_letter_code
_entity_poly.pdbx_strand_id
1 'polypeptide(L)'
;MYSLPAYAFIAQDFTTQAALYTHHQYIAGFIMTGAFAHGAIFFIRDYNPVQNEDNVLARMLDHKEAIKSHLSWVSLFLGFHTLGLYVHNDVMLAFGTPEKQILIEPIFAQWIQSAHGKSSYGFDVLLSSTNGAGSLWSRGHPSSLTGRNSILMHLACIFSYRIHESRSFQEKGDCGMNLRSQEASFRI
;
A
#
# COMPACT_ATOMS: atom_id res chain seq x y z
N MET A 1 -3.36 13.54 -4.91
CA MET A 1 -3.38 14.04 -6.31
C MET A 1 -4.47 13.39 -7.14
N TYR A 2 -4.56 12.05 -7.20
CA TYR A 2 -5.58 11.39 -8.02
C TYR A 2 -7.00 11.46 -7.42
N SER A 3 -7.12 11.34 -6.09
CA SER A 3 -8.41 11.39 -5.38
C SER A 3 -8.96 12.80 -5.19
N LEU A 4 -8.07 13.77 -4.97
CA LEU A 4 -8.39 15.20 -4.86
C LEU A 4 -7.55 15.97 -5.90
N PRO A 5 -8.07 16.12 -7.14
CA PRO A 5 -7.40 16.87 -8.20
C PRO A 5 -7.32 18.37 -7.85
N ALA A 6 -6.10 18.89 -7.73
CA ALA A 6 -5.87 20.29 -7.33
C ALA A 6 -5.81 21.27 -8.52
N TYR A 7 -5.67 20.75 -9.75
CA TYR A 7 -5.52 21.56 -10.96
C TYR A 7 -6.78 21.51 -11.81
N ALA A 8 -7.14 22.64 -12.44
CA ALA A 8 -8.27 22.70 -13.35
C ALA A 8 -8.10 21.70 -14.50
N PHE A 9 -9.17 21.00 -14.87
CA PHE A 9 -9.25 20.03 -15.98
C PHE A 9 -8.37 18.79 -15.89
N ILE A 10 -7.50 18.65 -14.88
CA ILE A 10 -6.61 17.46 -14.75
C ILE A 10 -7.38 16.15 -14.51
N ALA A 11 -8.61 16.23 -13.99
CA ALA A 11 -9.47 15.06 -13.83
C ALA A 11 -10.01 14.51 -15.16
N GLN A 12 -9.91 15.28 -16.25
CA GLN A 12 -10.33 14.87 -17.59
C GLN A 12 -9.16 14.33 -18.42
N ASP A 13 -7.91 14.66 -18.05
CA ASP A 13 -6.70 14.14 -18.68
C ASP A 13 -6.17 12.91 -17.93
N PHE A 14 -6.64 11.74 -18.37
CA PHE A 14 -6.26 10.46 -17.78
C PHE A 14 -4.76 10.14 -17.93
N THR A 15 -4.13 10.59 -19.03
CA THR A 15 -2.72 10.30 -19.28
C THR A 15 -1.82 11.05 -18.31
N THR A 16 -2.08 12.35 -18.13
CA THR A 16 -1.35 13.17 -17.15
C THR A 16 -1.61 12.71 -15.73
N GLN A 17 -2.84 12.33 -15.39
CA GLN A 17 -3.17 11.81 -14.07
C GLN A 17 -2.44 10.49 -13.76
N ALA A 18 -2.41 9.56 -14.72
CA ALA A 18 -1.67 8.30 -14.59
C ALA A 18 -0.16 8.54 -14.47
N ALA A 19 0.40 9.40 -15.31
CA ALA A 19 1.84 9.73 -15.30
C ALA A 19 2.26 10.38 -13.98
N LEU A 20 1.48 11.32 -13.44
CA LEU A 20 1.78 11.95 -12.15
C LEU A 20 1.70 10.95 -11.01
N TYR A 21 0.72 10.03 -11.02
CA TYR A 21 0.62 9.00 -10.00
C TYR A 21 1.84 8.06 -10.04
N THR A 22 2.18 7.51 -11.21
CA THR A 22 3.32 6.60 -11.33
C THR A 22 4.63 7.30 -10.96
N HIS A 23 4.86 8.51 -11.48
CA HIS A 23 6.05 9.31 -11.18
C HIS A 23 6.27 9.47 -9.66
N HIS A 24 5.24 9.89 -8.92
CA HIS A 24 5.37 10.10 -7.47
C HIS A 24 5.51 8.78 -6.70
N GLN A 25 4.86 7.69 -7.15
CA GLN A 25 5.03 6.38 -6.51
C GLN A 25 6.44 5.83 -6.69
N TYR A 26 7.05 5.99 -7.86
CA TYR A 26 8.44 5.57 -8.09
C TYR A 26 9.42 6.40 -7.28
N ILE A 27 9.28 7.74 -7.27
CA ILE A 27 10.13 8.61 -6.45
C ILE A 27 10.01 8.26 -4.97
N ALA A 28 8.78 8.05 -4.47
CA ALA A 28 8.56 7.62 -3.09
C ALA A 28 9.29 6.31 -2.79
N GLY A 29 9.25 5.33 -3.71
CA GLY A 29 10.01 4.08 -3.60
C GLY A 29 11.52 4.30 -3.53
N PHE A 30 12.09 5.14 -4.41
CA PHE A 30 13.51 5.47 -4.39
C PHE A 30 13.94 6.14 -3.07
N ILE A 31 13.17 7.10 -2.59
CA ILE A 31 13.46 7.80 -1.33
C ILE A 31 13.33 6.84 -0.14
N MET A 32 12.34 5.96 -0.13
CA MET A 32 12.15 4.96 0.92
C MET A 32 13.34 4.00 1.01
N THR A 33 13.75 3.40 -0.11
CA THR A 33 14.93 2.51 -0.15
C THR A 33 16.21 3.26 0.23
N GLY A 34 16.37 4.51 -0.23
CA GLY A 34 17.48 5.37 0.15
C GLY A 34 17.56 5.65 1.65
N ALA A 35 16.40 5.88 2.30
CA ALA A 35 16.32 6.07 3.75
C ALA A 35 16.80 4.83 4.52
N PHE A 36 16.38 3.62 4.11
CA PHE A 36 16.85 2.38 4.73
C PHE A 36 18.34 2.11 4.47
N ALA A 37 18.83 2.39 3.25
CA ALA A 37 20.25 2.25 2.92
C ALA A 37 21.12 3.18 3.77
N HIS A 38 20.72 4.45 3.91
CA HIS A 38 21.41 5.40 4.79
C HIS A 38 21.28 5.02 6.27
N GLY A 39 20.14 4.46 6.69
CA GLY A 39 19.97 3.89 8.03
C GLY A 39 20.97 2.77 8.32
N ALA A 40 21.19 1.86 7.38
CA ALA A 40 22.19 0.80 7.51
C ALA A 40 23.62 1.36 7.56
N ILE A 41 23.94 2.38 6.75
CA ILE A 41 25.24 3.06 6.80
C ILE A 41 25.46 3.71 8.17
N PHE A 42 24.43 4.36 8.73
CA PHE A 42 24.49 4.93 10.07
C PHE A 42 24.82 3.87 11.13
N PHE A 43 24.16 2.71 11.10
CA PHE A 43 24.43 1.61 12.04
C PHE A 43 25.85 1.04 11.95
N ILE A 44 26.50 1.10 10.79
CA ILE A 44 27.86 0.58 10.60
C ILE A 44 28.91 1.64 10.95
N ARG A 45 28.70 2.89 10.52
CA ARG A 45 29.74 3.92 10.56
C ARG A 45 29.65 4.82 11.78
N ASP A 46 28.43 5.23 12.15
CA ASP A 46 28.22 6.36 13.06
C ASP A 46 27.56 5.94 14.40
N TYR A 47 27.06 4.71 14.50
CA TYR A 47 26.45 4.19 15.71
C TYR A 47 27.50 3.81 16.77
N ASN A 48 27.40 4.41 17.97
CA ASN A 48 28.25 4.09 19.12
C ASN A 48 27.42 3.40 20.22
N PRO A 49 27.68 2.12 20.55
CA PRO A 49 26.91 1.40 21.55
C PRO A 49 27.06 1.98 22.96
N VAL A 50 28.24 2.50 23.33
CA VAL A 50 28.53 3.02 24.68
C VAL A 50 27.76 4.30 24.98
N GLN A 51 27.56 5.15 23.96
CA GLN A 51 26.80 6.39 24.11
C GLN A 51 25.28 6.18 24.09
N ASN A 52 24.84 4.99 23.66
CA ASN A 52 23.43 4.67 23.43
C ASN A 52 22.95 3.54 24.36
N GLU A 53 23.68 3.24 25.42
CA GLU A 53 23.29 2.25 26.43
C GLU A 53 21.93 2.62 27.04
N ASP A 54 21.09 1.60 27.26
CA ASP A 54 19.73 1.67 27.82
C ASP A 54 18.70 2.55 27.07
N ASN A 55 19.03 3.04 25.87
CA ASN A 55 18.07 3.80 25.06
C ASN A 55 17.13 2.89 24.24
N VAL A 56 16.11 3.49 23.62
CA VAL A 56 15.12 2.75 22.81
C VAL A 56 15.73 2.04 21.61
N LEU A 57 16.84 2.57 21.06
CA LEU A 57 17.49 2.06 19.86
C LEU A 57 18.37 0.85 20.18
N ALA A 58 19.12 0.88 21.28
CA ALA A 58 19.83 -0.28 21.81
C ALA A 58 18.86 -1.41 22.16
N ARG A 59 17.76 -1.08 22.87
CA ARG A 59 16.72 -2.07 23.17
C ARG A 59 16.16 -2.73 21.92
N MET A 60 15.89 -1.98 20.85
CA MET A 60 15.43 -2.51 19.56
C MET A 60 16.43 -3.50 18.94
N LEU A 61 17.73 -3.20 19.04
CA LEU A 61 18.78 -4.08 18.52
C LEU A 61 18.89 -5.40 19.30
N ASP A 62 18.63 -5.39 20.61
CA ASP A 62 18.66 -6.59 21.45
C ASP A 62 17.60 -7.64 21.04
N HIS A 63 16.43 -7.18 20.56
CA HIS A 63 15.34 -8.06 20.09
C HIS A 63 15.14 -8.05 18.57
N LYS A 64 16.19 -7.72 17.79
CA LYS A 64 16.12 -7.67 16.32
C LYS A 64 15.64 -8.97 15.66
N GLU A 65 15.95 -10.12 16.26
CA GLU A 65 15.54 -11.43 15.73
C GLU A 65 14.03 -11.67 15.90
N ALA A 66 13.42 -11.14 16.97
CA ALA A 66 11.97 -11.16 17.15
C ALA A 66 11.28 -10.29 16.08
N ILE A 67 11.82 -9.11 15.79
CA ILE A 67 11.27 -8.22 14.75
C ILE A 67 11.37 -8.89 13.37
N LYS A 68 12.55 -9.41 13.00
CA LYS A 68 12.75 -10.11 11.71
C LYS A 68 11.85 -11.33 11.56
N SER A 69 11.69 -12.14 12.60
CA SER A 69 10.83 -13.34 12.54
C SER A 69 9.35 -12.99 12.37
N HIS A 70 8.83 -11.97 13.04
CA HIS A 70 7.44 -11.52 12.85
C HIS A 70 7.23 -10.94 11.46
N LEU A 71 8.17 -10.12 10.94
CA LEU A 71 8.09 -9.61 9.57
C LEU A 71 8.08 -10.75 8.54
N SER A 72 8.95 -11.75 8.72
CA SER A 72 8.98 -12.96 7.87
C SER A 72 7.66 -13.72 7.91
N TRP A 73 7.10 -13.92 9.11
CA TRP A 73 5.80 -14.56 9.28
C TRP A 73 4.69 -13.80 8.58
N VAL A 74 4.61 -12.47 8.72
CA VAL A 74 3.61 -11.64 8.03
C VAL A 74 3.77 -11.74 6.52
N SER A 75 4.99 -11.66 5.98
CA SER A 75 5.23 -11.77 4.53
C SER A 75 4.84 -13.14 3.98
N LEU A 76 5.16 -14.22 4.67
CA LEU A 76 4.75 -15.57 4.26
C LEU A 76 3.24 -15.76 4.37
N PHE A 77 2.64 -15.30 5.46
CA PHE A 77 1.20 -15.36 5.66
C PHE A 77 0.47 -14.64 4.52
N LEU A 78 0.78 -13.37 4.27
CA LEU A 78 0.16 -12.60 3.19
C LEU A 78 0.45 -13.22 1.81
N GLY A 79 1.70 -13.63 1.55
CA GLY A 79 2.09 -14.24 0.28
C GLY A 79 1.34 -15.54 -0.04
N PHE A 80 1.20 -16.45 0.93
CA PHE A 80 0.48 -17.71 0.72
C PHE A 80 -1.03 -17.50 0.56
N HIS A 81 -1.64 -16.63 1.36
CA HIS A 81 -3.10 -16.43 1.30
C HIS A 81 -3.51 -15.67 0.05
N THR A 82 -2.77 -14.62 -0.35
CA THR A 82 -3.02 -13.91 -1.61
C THR A 82 -2.88 -14.80 -2.82
N LEU A 83 -1.69 -15.38 -3.00
CA LEU A 83 -1.39 -16.21 -4.14
C LEU A 83 -2.32 -17.43 -4.17
N GLY A 84 -2.59 -18.02 -3.01
CA GLY A 84 -3.53 -19.13 -2.88
C GLY A 84 -4.93 -18.77 -3.37
N LEU A 85 -5.46 -17.61 -2.97
CA LEU A 85 -6.76 -17.13 -3.44
C LEU A 85 -6.77 -16.82 -4.95
N TYR A 86 -5.67 -16.25 -5.47
CA TYR A 86 -5.54 -16.00 -6.90
C TYR A 86 -5.55 -17.29 -7.71
N VAL A 87 -4.70 -18.25 -7.35
CA VAL A 87 -4.61 -19.54 -8.04
C VAL A 87 -5.92 -20.31 -7.91
N HIS A 88 -6.54 -20.32 -6.72
CA HIS A 88 -7.86 -20.94 -6.53
C HIS A 88 -8.90 -20.35 -7.47
N ASN A 89 -8.99 -19.02 -7.54
CA ASN A 89 -9.98 -18.35 -8.39
C ASN A 89 -9.72 -18.57 -9.88
N ASP A 90 -8.45 -18.60 -10.31
CA ASP A 90 -8.08 -18.91 -11.70
C ASP A 90 -8.43 -20.38 -12.05
N VAL A 91 -8.20 -21.31 -11.13
CA VAL A 91 -8.54 -22.73 -11.32
C VAL A 91 -10.05 -22.94 -11.38
N MET A 92 -10.83 -22.31 -10.49
CA MET A 92 -12.30 -22.39 -10.52
C MET A 92 -12.88 -21.77 -11.79
N LEU A 93 -12.27 -20.70 -12.30
CA LEU A 93 -12.65 -20.10 -13.58
C LEU A 93 -12.31 -21.02 -14.76
N ALA A 94 -11.12 -21.62 -14.76
CA ALA A 94 -10.68 -22.56 -15.79
C ALA A 94 -11.56 -23.81 -15.85
N PHE A 95 -12.08 -24.28 -14.71
CA PHE A 95 -13.03 -25.39 -14.64
C PHE A 95 -14.49 -25.00 -14.97
N GLY A 96 -14.77 -23.75 -15.30
CA GLY A 96 -16.11 -23.30 -15.68
C GLY A 96 -17.10 -23.23 -14.52
N THR A 97 -16.61 -23.21 -13.26
CA THR A 97 -17.43 -23.07 -12.04
C THR A 97 -17.11 -21.75 -11.33
N PRO A 98 -17.46 -20.58 -11.92
CA PRO A 98 -17.15 -19.27 -11.35
C PRO A 98 -17.85 -19.01 -10.01
N GLU A 99 -18.95 -19.69 -9.71
CA GLU A 99 -19.69 -19.59 -8.45
C GLU A 99 -18.90 -20.11 -7.23
N LYS A 100 -17.84 -20.91 -7.47
CA LYS A 100 -16.95 -21.44 -6.42
C LYS A 100 -15.74 -20.54 -6.14
N GLN A 101 -15.69 -19.37 -6.77
CA GLN A 101 -14.68 -18.36 -6.45
C GLN A 101 -14.86 -17.85 -5.04
N ILE A 102 -13.74 -17.63 -4.36
CA ILE A 102 -13.72 -17.03 -3.03
C ILE A 102 -13.63 -15.53 -3.23
N LEU A 103 -14.75 -14.85 -3.02
CA LEU A 103 -14.90 -13.40 -3.09
C LEU A 103 -15.03 -12.87 -1.67
N ILE A 104 -13.99 -12.21 -1.18
CA ILE A 104 -13.97 -11.62 0.16
C ILE A 104 -14.38 -10.15 0.04
N GLU A 105 -15.41 -9.76 0.77
CA GLU A 105 -15.87 -8.37 0.82
C GLU A 105 -15.01 -7.54 1.78
N PRO A 106 -14.51 -6.36 1.37
CA PRO A 106 -13.70 -5.51 2.22
C PRO A 106 -14.57 -4.66 3.17
N ILE A 107 -15.26 -5.31 4.12
CA ILE A 107 -16.22 -4.69 5.04
C ILE A 107 -15.61 -3.52 5.81
N PHE A 108 -14.35 -3.63 6.26
CA PHE A 108 -13.67 -2.54 6.96
C PHE A 108 -13.44 -1.31 6.08
N ALA A 109 -13.09 -1.51 4.80
CA ALA A 109 -12.93 -0.40 3.87
C ALA A 109 -14.29 0.24 3.56
N GLN A 110 -15.34 -0.56 3.38
CA GLN A 110 -16.71 -0.06 3.18
C GLN A 110 -17.20 0.74 4.40
N TRP A 111 -16.92 0.26 5.61
CA TRP A 111 -17.25 0.95 6.85
C TRP A 111 -16.55 2.32 6.95
N ILE A 112 -15.25 2.39 6.66
CA ILE A 112 -14.51 3.67 6.61
C ILE A 112 -15.11 4.60 5.54
N GLN A 113 -15.52 4.07 4.39
CA GLN A 113 -16.15 4.88 3.35
C GLN A 113 -17.52 5.43 3.77
N SER A 114 -18.31 4.62 4.48
CA SER A 114 -19.59 5.07 5.02
C SER A 114 -19.42 6.08 6.14
N ALA A 115 -18.42 5.91 7.00
CA ALA A 115 -18.05 6.92 8.00
C ALA A 115 -17.71 8.28 7.38
N HIS A 116 -17.19 8.31 6.14
CA HIS A 116 -16.92 9.53 5.37
C HIS A 116 -18.11 10.04 4.53
N GLY A 117 -19.31 9.47 4.69
CA GLY A 117 -20.54 9.96 4.06
C GLY A 117 -21.00 9.20 2.82
N LYS A 118 -20.41 8.04 2.50
CA LYS A 118 -20.90 7.17 1.41
C LYS A 118 -22.04 6.27 1.91
N SER A 119 -23.28 6.63 1.57
CA SER A 119 -24.49 5.92 2.02
C SER A 119 -24.84 4.65 1.22
N SER A 120 -24.15 4.38 0.10
CA SER A 120 -24.47 3.27 -0.82
C SER A 120 -24.27 1.86 -0.25
N TYR A 121 -23.53 1.73 0.86
CA TYR A 121 -23.22 0.44 1.48
C TYR A 121 -24.21 0.02 2.58
N GLY A 122 -25.19 0.86 2.92
CA GLY A 122 -26.21 0.54 3.93
C GLY A 122 -25.75 0.65 5.39
N PHE A 123 -24.54 1.16 5.65
CA PHE A 123 -24.10 1.50 7.00
C PHE A 123 -24.64 2.88 7.42
N ASP A 124 -25.34 2.92 8.55
CA ASP A 124 -25.82 4.16 9.21
C ASP A 124 -24.81 4.57 10.31
N VAL A 125 -23.71 5.20 9.90
CA VAL A 125 -22.57 5.52 10.77
C VAL A 125 -22.06 6.92 10.46
N LEU A 126 -21.99 7.78 11.48
CA LEU A 126 -21.43 9.14 11.41
C LEU A 126 -22.03 9.97 10.25
N LEU A 127 -21.22 10.31 9.23
CA LEU A 127 -21.61 11.19 8.11
C LEU A 127 -22.56 10.53 7.11
N SER A 128 -22.72 9.20 7.12
CA SER A 128 -23.75 8.53 6.31
C SER A 128 -25.13 8.56 6.96
N SER A 129 -25.23 8.95 8.24
CA SER A 129 -26.49 9.01 8.97
C SER A 129 -27.29 10.26 8.62
N THR A 130 -28.58 10.07 8.33
CA THR A 130 -29.52 11.17 8.01
C THR A 130 -29.76 12.09 9.20
N ASN A 131 -29.46 11.63 10.42
CA ASN A 131 -29.69 12.36 11.68
C ASN A 131 -28.41 12.99 12.26
N GLY A 132 -27.26 12.83 11.60
CA GLY A 132 -25.95 13.30 12.08
C GLY A 132 -25.72 14.80 11.84
N ALA A 133 -24.94 15.43 12.72
CA ALA A 133 -24.59 16.87 12.69
C ALA A 133 -23.76 17.33 11.46
N GLY A 134 -23.48 16.44 10.51
CA GLY A 134 -22.67 16.71 9.31
C GLY A 134 -23.44 17.33 8.14
N SER A 135 -24.73 17.62 8.27
CA SER A 135 -25.63 18.05 7.19
C SER A 135 -25.25 19.38 6.50
N LEU A 136 -24.37 20.18 7.11
CA LEU A 136 -23.87 21.43 6.55
C LEU A 136 -22.57 21.24 5.75
N TRP A 137 -21.62 20.44 6.24
CA TRP A 137 -20.42 20.07 5.48
C TRP A 137 -20.80 19.13 4.34
N SER A 138 -21.63 18.11 4.56
CA SER A 138 -22.03 17.18 3.49
C SER A 138 -22.83 17.82 2.33
N ARG A 139 -23.37 19.05 2.52
CA ARG A 139 -23.98 19.86 1.46
C ARG A 139 -22.98 20.68 0.64
N GLY A 140 -21.84 21.07 1.22
CA GLY A 140 -20.74 21.77 0.53
C GLY A 140 -19.58 20.85 0.11
N HIS A 141 -19.51 19.65 0.71
CA HIS A 141 -18.72 18.54 0.23
C HIS A 141 -19.33 18.14 -1.11
N PRO A 142 -18.55 18.16 -2.20
CA PRO A 142 -19.13 17.96 -3.51
C PRO A 142 -19.89 16.63 -3.51
N SER A 143 -20.98 16.59 -4.27
CA SER A 143 -21.75 15.42 -4.71
C SER A 143 -20.89 14.30 -5.37
N SER A 144 -19.57 14.44 -5.27
CA SER A 144 -18.47 13.60 -5.69
C SER A 144 -18.33 12.29 -4.91
N LEU A 145 -18.91 12.15 -3.71
CA LEU A 145 -18.88 10.84 -3.04
C LEU A 145 -19.97 9.87 -3.57
N THR A 146 -21.01 10.44 -4.19
CA THR A 146 -22.19 9.71 -4.68
C THR A 146 -22.26 9.63 -6.21
N GLY A 147 -21.50 10.48 -6.92
CA GLY A 147 -21.41 10.48 -8.38
C GLY A 147 -20.58 9.32 -8.94
N ARG A 148 -21.11 8.61 -9.95
CA ARG A 148 -20.45 7.49 -10.66
C ARG A 148 -19.09 7.86 -11.29
N ASN A 149 -18.80 9.15 -11.46
CA ASN A 149 -17.63 9.66 -12.20
C ASN A 149 -16.53 10.20 -11.28
N SER A 150 -16.71 10.12 -9.97
CA SER A 150 -15.73 10.58 -9.02
C SER A 150 -14.75 9.47 -8.65
N ILE A 151 -13.54 9.64 -9.16
CA ILE A 151 -12.33 8.84 -8.90
C ILE A 151 -11.98 8.83 -7.38
N LEU A 152 -12.63 9.70 -6.60
CA LEU A 152 -12.43 9.92 -5.17
C LEU A 152 -12.70 8.67 -4.32
N MET A 153 -13.58 7.75 -4.76
CA MET A 153 -13.99 6.62 -3.92
C MET A 153 -14.39 5.32 -4.68
N HIS A 154 -14.12 5.23 -5.98
CA HIS A 154 -14.59 4.10 -6.82
C HIS A 154 -13.68 2.85 -6.78
N LEU A 155 -12.44 2.95 -6.28
CA LEU A 155 -11.45 1.87 -6.39
C LEU A 155 -11.22 1.03 -5.12
N ALA A 156 -12.01 1.21 -4.07
CA ALA A 156 -11.80 0.43 -2.84
C ALA A 156 -12.51 -0.92 -2.82
N CYS A 157 -13.57 -1.14 -3.62
CA CYS A 157 -14.42 -2.30 -3.40
C CYS A 157 -14.07 -3.53 -4.27
N ILE A 158 -13.67 -3.34 -5.53
CA ILE A 158 -13.45 -4.48 -6.47
C ILE A 158 -11.97 -4.67 -6.85
N PHE A 159 -11.15 -3.61 -6.83
CA PHE A 159 -9.74 -3.67 -7.24
C PHE A 159 -8.73 -3.46 -6.10
N SER A 160 -9.12 -2.81 -4.99
CA SER A 160 -8.22 -2.65 -3.84
C SER A 160 -7.88 -3.96 -3.17
N TYR A 161 -8.81 -4.91 -3.05
CA TYR A 161 -8.46 -6.23 -2.46
C TYR A 161 -7.42 -6.99 -3.31
N ARG A 162 -7.51 -6.88 -4.64
CA ARG A 162 -6.58 -7.57 -5.54
C ARG A 162 -5.15 -7.00 -5.51
N ILE A 163 -4.97 -5.69 -5.44
CA ILE A 163 -3.63 -5.07 -5.57
C ILE A 163 -2.96 -4.70 -4.23
N HIS A 164 -3.70 -4.50 -3.14
CA HIS A 164 -3.07 -4.05 -1.89
C HIS A 164 -2.22 -5.11 -1.19
N GLU A 165 -2.37 -6.39 -1.55
CA GLU A 165 -1.79 -7.51 -0.80
C GLU A 165 -0.57 -8.15 -1.50
N SER A 166 -0.25 -7.76 -2.74
CA SER A 166 0.83 -8.36 -3.56
C SER A 166 2.19 -7.63 -3.50
N ARG A 167 2.37 -6.64 -2.62
CA ARG A 167 3.59 -5.82 -2.53
C ARG A 167 4.49 -6.18 -1.33
N SER A 168 5.06 -7.40 -1.31
CA SER A 168 6.20 -7.68 -0.41
C SER A 168 6.94 -9.00 -0.72
N PHE A 169 8.15 -8.95 -1.30
CA PHE A 169 9.22 -9.98 -1.29
C PHE A 169 10.46 -9.51 -2.10
N GLN A 170 11.76 -9.72 -1.83
CA GLN A 170 12.55 -10.34 -0.74
C GLN A 170 14.00 -9.78 -0.72
N GLU A 171 14.71 -10.02 0.39
CA GLU A 171 16.14 -9.84 0.64
C GLU A 171 17.08 -10.81 -0.12
N LYS A 172 18.37 -10.42 -0.21
CA LYS A 172 19.51 -11.22 0.32
C LYS A 172 20.74 -10.36 0.58
N GLY A 173 21.38 -10.58 1.74
CA GLY A 173 22.69 -10.08 2.11
C GLY A 173 23.80 -11.10 1.80
N ASP A 174 24.97 -10.55 1.46
CA ASP A 174 26.35 -11.03 1.73
C ASP A 174 27.31 -10.67 0.58
N CYS A 175 27.78 -9.42 0.57
CA CYS A 175 29.12 -9.02 0.15
C CYS A 175 29.32 -7.53 0.49
N GLY A 176 30.47 -7.18 1.05
CA GLY A 176 30.81 -5.81 1.46
C GLY A 176 30.61 -4.79 0.34
N MET A 177 29.99 -3.66 0.67
CA MET A 177 29.75 -2.59 -0.29
C MET A 177 31.08 -2.02 -0.79
N ASN A 178 31.32 -2.19 -2.09
CA ASN A 178 32.35 -1.61 -2.96
C ASN A 178 33.70 -2.37 -3.12
N LEU A 179 33.78 -3.25 -4.12
CA LEU A 179 35.01 -3.57 -4.85
C LEU A 179 34.85 -3.25 -6.34
N ARG A 180 35.26 -2.02 -6.68
CA ARG A 180 36.04 -1.58 -7.86
C ARG A 180 35.61 -2.05 -9.27
N SER A 181 35.17 -1.07 -10.07
CA SER A 181 35.37 -0.92 -11.53
C SER A 181 36.52 -1.76 -12.11
N GLN A 182 36.24 -2.66 -13.07
CA GLN A 182 37.02 -2.86 -14.31
C GLN A 182 36.26 -3.75 -15.31
N GLU A 183 36.06 -3.20 -16.52
CA GLU A 183 36.15 -3.77 -17.86
C GLU A 183 35.75 -5.24 -18.18
N ALA A 184 34.82 -5.39 -19.14
CA ALA A 184 34.91 -6.21 -20.38
C ALA A 184 33.50 -6.28 -21.00
N SER A 185 33.12 -5.47 -22.00
CA SER A 185 33.49 -5.53 -23.41
C SER A 185 33.24 -6.90 -24.08
N PHE A 186 32.20 -6.92 -24.94
CA PHE A 186 32.07 -7.70 -26.19
C PHE A 186 32.10 -9.25 -26.11
N ARG A 187 30.99 -9.91 -26.45
CA ARG A 187 30.82 -10.73 -27.69
C ARG A 187 29.67 -11.76 -27.59
N ILE A 188 28.85 -11.72 -28.65
CA ILE A 188 27.79 -12.62 -29.16
C ILE A 188 26.49 -12.65 -28.36
#